data_AF-A0A352CAD8-F1
#
_entry.id   AF-A0A352CAD8-F1
#
_cell.length_a   1.000
_cell.length_b   1.000
_cell.length_c   1.000
_cell.angle_alpha   90.00
_cell.angle_beta   90.00
_cell.angle_gamma   90.00
#
_symmetry.space_group_name_H-M   'P 1'
#
loop_
_entity.id
_entity.type
_entity.pdbx_description
1 polymer ?
#
loop_
_entity_poly.entity_id
_entity_poly.type
_entity_poly.pdbx_seq_one_letter_code
_entity_poly.pdbx_strand_id
1 'polypeptide(L)'
;MGGFWAFLQRLFGFGAAKSAPALPQIDGAKIASGRARVAHKVLMDAVTENQRLLLTRRALKNDEVKDRIGKLGLYANKIMEKVEVEPQNLTTVQRFLIYYLPRAADVAESIVQLERLVRPDPDRLARSIAMLGKLEQAFAHYVDTLDDEDHAALDIELDLLDRSLKEDLRP
;
A
#
# COMPACT_ATOMS: atom_id res chain seq x y z
N MET A 1 64.77 -27.66 28.55
CA MET A 1 64.36 -28.54 27.43
C MET A 1 63.41 -27.76 26.54
N GLY A 2 63.96 -26.99 25.60
CA GLY A 2 63.23 -26.35 24.50
C GLY A 2 63.76 -26.96 23.21
N GLY A 3 62.88 -27.25 22.24
CA GLY A 3 63.36 -27.74 20.95
C GLY A 3 62.36 -28.49 20.06
N PHE A 4 61.18 -28.88 20.54
CA PHE A 4 60.26 -29.66 19.69
C PHE A 4 59.13 -28.82 19.04
N TRP A 5 58.70 -27.73 19.67
CA TRP A 5 57.66 -26.85 19.13
C TRP A 5 58.15 -25.82 18.10
N ALA A 6 59.45 -25.53 18.05
CA ALA A 6 60.02 -24.56 17.10
C ALA A 6 60.25 -25.12 15.67
N PHE A 7 60.11 -26.43 15.47
CA PHE A 7 60.36 -27.07 14.17
C PHE A 7 59.11 -27.21 13.30
N LEU A 8 57.90 -27.24 13.90
CA LEU A 8 56.65 -27.35 13.15
C LEU A 8 56.12 -26.01 12.62
N GLN A 9 56.70 -24.88 13.03
CA GLN A 9 56.26 -23.55 12.59
C GLN A 9 56.91 -23.09 11.27
N ARG A 10 57.80 -23.90 10.67
CA ARG A 10 58.60 -23.52 9.48
C ARG A 10 58.19 -24.23 8.18
N LEU A 11 57.17 -25.11 8.22
CA LEU A 11 56.72 -25.90 7.06
C LEU A 11 55.36 -25.47 6.48
N PHE A 12 54.61 -24.63 7.19
CA PHE A 12 53.39 -24.02 6.66
C PHE A 12 53.58 -22.51 6.55
N GLY A 13 54.14 -22.09 5.41
CA GLY A 13 54.11 -20.70 4.99
C GLY A 13 52.66 -20.28 4.75
N PHE A 14 52.03 -19.68 5.77
CA PHE A 14 50.76 -18.97 5.63
C PHE A 14 51.04 -17.63 4.92
N GLY A 15 51.26 -17.72 3.62
CA GLY A 15 51.28 -16.56 2.73
C GLY A 15 49.87 -16.03 2.56
N ALA A 16 49.64 -14.82 3.06
CA ALA A 16 48.48 -13.95 2.86
C ALA A 16 47.10 -14.63 2.90
N ALA A 17 46.41 -14.47 4.03
CA ALA A 17 44.95 -14.54 4.02
C ALA A 17 44.45 -13.60 2.90
N LYS A 18 43.98 -14.20 1.80
CA LYS A 18 43.25 -13.50 0.74
C LYS A 18 42.09 -12.84 1.47
N SER A 19 42.11 -11.51 1.58
CA SER A 19 41.05 -10.74 2.21
C SER A 19 39.73 -11.20 1.61
N ALA A 20 38.88 -11.81 2.44
CA ALA A 20 37.52 -12.09 2.04
C ALA A 20 36.91 -10.77 1.52
N PRO A 21 36.20 -10.77 0.38
CA PRO A 21 35.58 -9.55 -0.11
C PRO A 21 34.70 -9.00 1.00
N ALA A 22 34.97 -7.77 1.43
CA ALA A 22 34.12 -7.08 2.39
C ALA A 22 32.71 -7.05 1.80
N LEU A 23 31.76 -7.66 2.51
CA LEU A 23 30.35 -7.56 2.11
C LEU A 23 30.01 -6.07 2.00
N PRO A 24 29.27 -5.64 0.95
CA PRO A 24 28.88 -4.25 0.81
C PRO A 24 28.12 -3.83 2.06
N GLN A 25 28.72 -2.96 2.87
CA GLN A 25 28.06 -2.37 4.03
C GLN A 25 27.04 -1.37 3.52
N ILE A 26 25.76 -1.73 3.60
CA ILE A 26 24.69 -0.82 3.20
C ILE A 26 24.50 0.19 4.34
N ASP A 27 24.68 1.47 4.02
CA ASP A 27 24.52 2.59 4.94
C ASP A 27 23.03 2.78 5.29
N GLY A 28 22.70 2.63 6.58
CA GLY A 28 21.33 2.78 7.09
C GLY A 28 20.72 4.16 6.81
N ALA A 29 21.52 5.23 6.78
CA ALA A 29 21.05 6.57 6.48
C ALA A 29 20.66 6.72 5.00
N LYS A 30 21.41 6.07 4.09
CA LYS A 30 21.05 6.00 2.66
C LYS A 30 19.78 5.19 2.42
N ILE A 31 19.56 4.11 3.18
CA ILE A 31 18.32 3.35 3.10
C ILE A 31 17.13 4.21 3.59
N ALA A 32 17.26 4.87 4.74
CA ALA A 32 16.20 5.70 5.31
C ALA A 32 15.79 6.85 4.39
N SER A 33 16.78 7.56 3.82
CA SER A 33 16.53 8.62 2.84
C SER A 33 15.92 8.09 1.52
N GLY A 34 16.33 6.89 1.08
CA GLY A 34 15.70 6.22 -0.07
C GLY A 34 14.23 5.90 0.17
N ARG A 35 13.90 5.34 1.34
CA ARG A 35 12.51 5.04 1.75
C ARG A 35 11.66 6.31 1.83
N ALA A 36 12.18 7.37 2.44
CA ALA A 36 11.47 8.65 2.52
C ALA A 36 11.16 9.23 1.12
N ARG A 37 12.09 9.11 0.16
CA ARG A 37 11.85 9.55 -1.23
C ARG A 37 10.75 8.74 -1.91
N VAL A 38 10.75 7.42 -1.74
CA VAL A 38 9.71 6.55 -2.31
C VAL A 38 8.35 6.85 -1.68
N ALA A 39 8.29 6.98 -0.35
CA ALA A 39 7.09 7.37 0.37
C ALA A 39 6.55 8.71 -0.12
N HIS A 40 7.40 9.73 -0.25
CA HIS A 40 7.00 11.02 -0.77
C HIS A 40 6.36 10.93 -2.17
N LYS A 41 6.95 10.17 -3.09
CA LYS A 41 6.36 9.97 -4.42
C LYS A 41 4.98 9.30 -4.33
N VAL A 42 4.87 8.20 -3.58
CA VAL A 42 3.61 7.47 -3.44
C VAL A 42 2.53 8.34 -2.79
N LEU A 43 2.89 9.17 -1.80
CA LEU A 43 1.98 10.11 -1.17
C LEU A 43 1.48 11.18 -2.14
N MET A 44 2.34 11.71 -3.01
CA MET A 44 1.91 12.69 -4.03
C MET A 44 0.92 12.09 -5.03
N ASP A 45 1.18 10.85 -5.47
CA ASP A 45 0.25 10.11 -6.33
C ASP A 45 -1.08 9.88 -5.59
N ALA A 46 -1.03 9.41 -4.34
CA ALA A 46 -2.21 9.15 -3.51
C ALA A 46 -3.05 10.42 -3.20
N VAL A 47 -2.40 11.57 -2.97
CA VAL A 47 -3.10 12.86 -2.81
C VAL A 47 -3.92 13.18 -4.06
N THR A 48 -3.34 12.96 -5.24
CA THR A 48 -4.02 13.20 -6.52
C THR A 48 -5.24 12.28 -6.68
N GLU A 49 -5.09 11.00 -6.37
CA GLU A 49 -6.17 10.02 -6.43
C GLU A 49 -7.29 10.31 -5.42
N ASN A 50 -6.93 10.73 -4.20
CA ASN A 50 -7.91 11.12 -3.18
C ASN A 50 -8.67 12.39 -3.59
N GLN A 51 -7.99 13.36 -4.19
CA GLN A 51 -8.64 14.54 -4.76
C GLN A 51 -9.60 14.16 -5.88
N ARG A 52 -9.21 13.25 -6.78
CA ARG A 52 -10.07 12.74 -7.85
C ARG A 52 -11.35 12.13 -7.28
N LEU A 53 -11.21 11.27 -6.27
CA LEU A 53 -12.32 10.66 -5.53
C LEU A 53 -13.26 11.72 -4.91
N LEU A 54 -12.71 12.72 -4.21
CA LEU A 54 -13.49 13.78 -3.56
C LEU A 54 -14.17 14.75 -4.53
N LEU A 55 -13.57 15.00 -5.71
CA LEU A 55 -14.21 15.78 -6.76
C LEU A 55 -15.42 15.04 -7.34
N THR A 56 -15.29 13.73 -7.55
CA THR A 56 -16.39 12.87 -8.01
C THR A 56 -17.59 12.89 -7.07
N ARG A 57 -17.34 13.00 -5.74
CA ARG A 57 -18.40 13.17 -4.73
C ARG A 57 -19.37 14.29 -5.07
N ARG A 58 -18.88 15.41 -5.64
CA ARG A 58 -19.69 16.60 -5.96
C ARG A 58 -20.65 16.37 -7.13
N ALA A 59 -20.36 15.39 -7.99
CA ALA A 59 -21.13 15.11 -9.20
C ALA A 59 -22.19 14.02 -9.00
N LEU A 60 -22.21 13.35 -7.84
CA LEU A 60 -23.16 12.29 -7.52
C LEU A 60 -24.54 12.84 -7.20
N LYS A 61 -25.56 12.02 -7.49
CA LYS A 61 -26.95 12.28 -7.09
C LYS A 61 -27.29 11.61 -5.78
N ASN A 62 -26.89 10.36 -5.60
CA ASN A 62 -27.21 9.56 -4.42
C ASN A 62 -26.40 10.01 -3.17
N ASP A 63 -27.10 10.47 -2.13
CA ASP A 63 -26.47 10.96 -0.89
C ASP A 63 -25.75 9.87 -0.09
N GLU A 64 -26.25 8.63 -0.10
CA GLU A 64 -25.55 7.52 0.55
C GLU A 64 -24.18 7.30 -0.10
N VAL A 65 -24.13 7.31 -1.44
CA VAL A 65 -22.88 7.13 -2.19
C VAL A 65 -21.93 8.31 -1.91
N LYS A 66 -22.45 9.55 -1.81
CA LYS A 66 -21.65 10.72 -1.42
C LYS A 66 -21.01 10.53 -0.05
N ASP A 67 -21.75 10.02 0.92
CA ASP A 67 -21.25 9.83 2.28
C ASP A 67 -20.20 8.73 2.34
N ARG A 68 -20.39 7.63 1.61
CA ARG A 68 -19.38 6.57 1.47
C ARG A 68 -18.07 7.10 0.88
N ILE A 69 -18.14 7.89 -0.19
CA ILE A 69 -16.96 8.53 -0.78
C ILE A 69 -16.32 9.53 0.17
N GLY A 70 -17.13 10.26 0.94
CA GLY A 70 -16.63 11.12 2.01
C GLY A 70 -15.79 10.34 3.03
N LYS A 71 -16.29 9.19 3.50
CA LYS A 71 -15.55 8.32 4.43
C LYS A 71 -14.28 7.74 3.82
N LEU A 72 -14.35 7.24 2.58
CA LEU A 72 -13.17 6.76 1.85
C LEU A 72 -12.07 7.82 1.80
N GLY A 73 -12.43 9.06 1.50
CA GLY A 73 -11.45 10.15 1.45
C GLY A 73 -10.86 10.52 2.81
N LEU A 74 -11.65 10.40 3.89
CA LEU A 74 -11.15 10.55 5.26
C LEU A 74 -10.16 9.43 5.64
N TYR A 75 -10.48 8.18 5.32
CA TYR A 75 -9.59 7.05 5.58
C TYR A 75 -8.29 7.14 4.78
N ALA A 76 -8.36 7.52 3.50
CA ALA A 76 -7.18 7.74 2.68
C ALA A 76 -6.27 8.82 3.26
N ASN A 77 -6.83 9.95 3.75
CA ASN A 77 -6.04 10.99 4.42
C ASN A 77 -5.35 10.47 5.68
N LYS A 78 -6.07 9.75 6.55
CA LYS A 78 -5.47 9.15 7.77
C LYS A 78 -4.29 8.23 7.44
N ILE A 79 -4.44 7.38 6.43
CA ILE A 79 -3.37 6.47 6.00
C ILE A 79 -2.17 7.25 5.45
N MET A 80 -2.40 8.28 4.63
CA MET A 80 -1.34 9.14 4.10
C MET A 80 -0.61 9.90 5.22
N GLU A 81 -1.33 10.47 6.18
CA GLU A 81 -0.75 11.16 7.35
C GLU A 81 0.18 10.22 8.14
N LYS A 82 -0.23 8.98 8.39
CA LYS A 82 0.61 8.00 9.09
C LYS A 82 1.88 7.64 8.32
N VAL A 83 1.81 7.53 7.00
CA VAL A 83 3.00 7.28 6.16
C VAL A 83 3.90 8.52 6.06
N GLU A 84 3.32 9.72 6.10
CA GLU A 84 4.08 10.97 6.13
C GLU A 84 4.90 11.11 7.42
N VAL A 85 4.28 10.82 8.58
CA VAL A 85 4.94 10.82 9.88
C VAL A 85 5.96 9.68 9.99
N GLU A 86 5.60 8.49 9.49
CA GLU A 86 6.38 7.27 9.60
C GLU A 86 6.51 6.56 8.24
N PRO A 87 7.55 6.89 7.43
CA PRO A 87 7.72 6.32 6.09
C PRO A 87 7.84 4.80 6.03
N GLN A 88 8.18 4.13 7.13
CA GLN A 88 8.19 2.66 7.22
C GLN A 88 6.78 2.04 7.06
N ASN A 89 5.72 2.76 7.43
CA ASN A 89 4.34 2.27 7.31
C ASN A 89 3.91 2.09 5.85
N LEU A 90 4.65 2.69 4.91
CA LEU A 90 4.41 2.50 3.48
C LEU A 90 4.37 1.02 3.10
N THR A 91 5.23 0.18 3.68
CA THR A 91 5.28 -1.25 3.30
C THR A 91 3.95 -1.96 3.57
N THR A 92 3.27 -1.60 4.67
CA THR A 92 1.97 -2.15 5.06
C THR A 92 0.84 -1.67 4.15
N VAL A 93 0.87 -0.40 3.73
CA VAL A 93 -0.24 0.23 2.97
C VAL A 93 0.09 0.50 1.51
N GLN A 94 1.19 -0.01 0.99
CA GLN A 94 1.62 0.27 -0.39
C GLN A 94 0.55 -0.20 -1.40
N ARG A 95 0.02 -1.40 -1.21
CA ARG A 95 -1.05 -1.95 -2.07
C ARG A 95 -2.30 -1.09 -2.01
N PHE A 96 -2.63 -0.56 -0.84
CA PHE A 96 -3.74 0.36 -0.67
C PHE A 96 -3.56 1.63 -1.51
N LEU A 97 -2.43 2.32 -1.33
CA LEU A 97 -2.19 3.61 -1.99
C LEU A 97 -2.03 3.47 -3.51
N ILE A 98 -1.43 2.38 -3.99
CA ILE A 98 -1.12 2.19 -5.41
C ILE A 98 -2.26 1.51 -6.18
N TYR A 99 -3.14 0.74 -5.51
CA TYR A 99 -4.17 -0.03 -6.20
C TYR A 99 -5.59 0.28 -5.72
N TYR A 100 -5.88 0.17 -4.41
CA TYR A 100 -7.25 0.32 -3.92
C TYR A 100 -7.77 1.77 -3.99
N LEU A 101 -6.92 2.75 -3.70
CA LEU A 101 -7.30 4.16 -3.79
C LEU A 101 -7.63 4.61 -5.23
N PRO A 102 -6.78 4.35 -6.24
CA PRO A 102 -7.14 4.60 -7.63
C PRO A 102 -8.41 3.86 -8.05
N ARG A 103 -8.56 2.60 -7.62
CA ARG A 103 -9.74 1.80 -7.96
C ARG A 103 -11.03 2.39 -7.38
N ALA A 104 -10.98 2.93 -6.16
CA ALA A 104 -12.12 3.62 -5.56
C ALA A 104 -12.53 4.86 -6.36
N ALA A 105 -11.55 5.64 -6.85
CA ALA A 105 -11.82 6.76 -7.74
C ALA A 105 -12.48 6.32 -9.05
N ASP A 106 -12.00 5.24 -9.69
CA ASP A 106 -12.59 4.70 -10.92
C ASP A 106 -14.04 4.21 -10.73
N VAL A 107 -14.31 3.53 -9.61
CA VAL A 107 -15.66 3.04 -9.28
C VAL A 107 -16.60 4.22 -9.04
N ALA A 108 -16.16 5.23 -8.30
CA ALA A 108 -16.94 6.44 -8.06
C ALA A 108 -17.27 7.16 -9.38
N GLU A 109 -16.30 7.30 -10.28
CA GLU A 109 -16.52 7.93 -11.60
C GLU A 109 -17.49 7.12 -12.46
N SER A 110 -17.38 5.79 -12.43
CA SER A 110 -18.30 4.90 -13.13
C SER A 110 -19.74 5.05 -12.63
N ILE A 111 -19.94 5.21 -11.32
CA ILE A 111 -21.26 5.49 -10.74
C ILE A 111 -21.80 6.83 -11.26
N VAL A 112 -21.00 7.89 -11.26
CA VAL A 112 -21.41 9.21 -11.82
C VAL A 112 -21.81 9.08 -13.29
N GLN A 113 -21.04 8.32 -14.09
CA GLN A 113 -21.36 8.09 -15.49
C GLN A 113 -22.70 7.36 -15.67
N LEU A 114 -22.97 6.33 -14.86
CA LEU A 114 -24.23 5.59 -14.88
C LEU A 114 -25.42 6.46 -14.47
N GLU A 115 -25.29 7.27 -13.41
CA GLU A 115 -26.32 8.19 -12.94
C GLU A 115 -26.68 9.29 -13.96
N ARG A 116 -25.79 9.58 -14.92
CA ARG A 116 -26.00 10.56 -16.00
C ARG A 116 -26.74 9.99 -17.20
N LEU A 117 -26.86 8.68 -17.33
CA LEU A 117 -27.60 8.06 -18.44
C LEU A 117 -29.10 8.37 -18.33
N VAL A 118 -29.75 8.58 -19.48
CA VAL A 118 -31.21 8.81 -19.55
C VAL A 118 -31.99 7.59 -19.04
N ARG A 119 -31.44 6.39 -19.24
CA ARG A 119 -31.94 5.12 -18.69
C ARG A 119 -30.75 4.34 -18.12
N PRO A 120 -30.44 4.50 -16.82
CA PRO A 120 -29.38 3.75 -16.18
C PRO A 120 -29.73 2.26 -16.13
N ASP A 121 -28.73 1.40 -16.30
CA ASP A 121 -28.86 -0.02 -15.94
C ASP A 121 -28.85 -0.14 -14.40
N PRO A 122 -29.98 -0.51 -13.77
CA PRO A 122 -30.10 -0.52 -12.32
C PRO A 122 -29.21 -1.60 -11.69
N ASP A 123 -29.01 -2.73 -12.36
CA ASP A 123 -28.22 -3.84 -11.82
C ASP A 123 -26.73 -3.48 -11.85
N ARG A 124 -26.28 -2.85 -12.93
CA ARG A 124 -24.90 -2.36 -13.02
C ARG A 124 -24.62 -1.27 -11.99
N LEU A 125 -25.56 -0.34 -11.79
CA LEU A 125 -25.44 0.68 -10.76
C LEU A 125 -25.36 0.07 -9.36
N ALA A 126 -26.24 -0.88 -9.05
CA ALA A 126 -26.24 -1.59 -7.77
C ALA A 126 -24.92 -2.35 -7.53
N ARG A 127 -24.40 -3.05 -8.54
CA ARG A 127 -23.08 -3.73 -8.44
C ARG A 127 -21.94 -2.75 -8.18
N SER A 128 -21.92 -1.59 -8.85
CA SER A 128 -20.90 -0.56 -8.61
C SER A 128 -20.98 0.02 -7.21
N ILE A 129 -22.19 0.25 -6.68
CA ILE A 129 -22.40 0.72 -5.29
C ILE A 129 -21.96 -0.35 -4.28
N ALA A 130 -22.28 -1.62 -4.53
CA ALA A 130 -21.83 -2.72 -3.68
C ALA A 130 -20.30 -2.83 -3.64
N MET A 131 -19.64 -2.65 -4.80
CA MET A 131 -18.18 -2.62 -4.88
C MET A 131 -17.57 -1.46 -4.07
N LEU A 132 -18.18 -0.28 -4.15
CA LEU A 132 -17.78 0.87 -3.33
C LEU A 132 -17.89 0.56 -1.83
N GLY A 133 -18.94 -0.17 -1.41
CA GLY A 133 -19.10 -0.62 -0.03
C GLY A 133 -18.01 -1.61 0.42
N LYS A 134 -17.59 -2.54 -0.45
CA LYS A 134 -16.46 -3.45 -0.17
C LYS A 134 -15.14 -2.67 -0.01
N LEU A 135 -14.92 -1.66 -0.86
CA LEU A 135 -13.77 -0.76 -0.75
C LEU A 135 -13.81 0.05 0.56
N GLU A 136 -14.97 0.54 1.00
CA GLU A 136 -15.12 1.26 2.28
C GLU A 136 -14.68 0.40 3.47
N GLN A 137 -15.08 -0.87 3.50
CA GLN A 137 -14.67 -1.82 4.54
C GLN A 137 -13.15 -2.03 4.52
N ALA A 138 -12.56 -2.22 3.34
CA ALA A 138 -11.13 -2.38 3.19
C ALA A 138 -10.34 -1.15 3.68
N PHE A 139 -10.83 0.06 3.36
CA PHE A 139 -10.21 1.30 3.79
C PHE A 139 -10.24 1.44 5.32
N ALA A 140 -11.38 1.13 5.95
CA ALA A 140 -11.48 1.14 7.41
C ALA A 140 -10.47 0.16 8.03
N HIS A 141 -10.38 -1.06 7.49
CA HIS A 141 -9.45 -2.07 7.98
C HIS A 141 -7.97 -1.65 7.89
N TYR A 142 -7.58 -0.95 6.81
CA TYR A 142 -6.22 -0.39 6.70
C TYR A 142 -5.93 0.71 7.72
N VAL A 143 -6.93 1.53 8.08
CA VAL A 143 -6.79 2.52 9.15
C VAL A 143 -6.57 1.82 10.48
N ASP A 144 -7.42 0.84 10.80
CA ASP A 144 -7.35 0.06 12.03
C ASP A 144 -6.02 -0.70 12.14
N THR A 145 -5.53 -1.29 11.06
CA THR A 145 -4.24 -2.03 11.05
C THR A 145 -3.04 -1.12 11.28
N LEU A 146 -3.13 0.16 10.89
CA LEU A 146 -2.09 1.11 11.21
C LEU A 146 -2.21 1.65 12.65
N ASP A 147 -3.34 1.44 13.33
CA ASP A 147 -3.55 1.76 14.75
C ASP A 147 -3.18 0.58 15.66
N ASP A 148 -3.23 -0.65 15.14
CA ASP A 148 -2.92 -1.89 15.86
C ASP A 148 -1.46 -2.34 15.66
N GLU A 149 -0.81 -2.83 16.72
CA GLU A 149 0.57 -3.35 16.66
C GLU A 149 0.64 -4.79 16.07
N ASP A 150 -0.50 -5.47 15.92
CA ASP A 150 -0.59 -6.87 15.47
C ASP A 150 -1.06 -6.99 13.99
N HIS A 151 -0.10 -7.19 13.08
CA HIS A 151 -0.32 -7.09 11.63
C HIS A 151 -0.80 -8.38 10.92
N ALA A 152 -1.07 -9.48 11.63
CA ALA A 152 -1.31 -10.79 11.03
C ALA A 152 -2.72 -11.00 10.41
N ALA A 153 -3.71 -10.17 10.75
CA ALA A 153 -5.07 -10.31 10.23
C ALA A 153 -5.29 -9.73 8.82
N LEU A 154 -4.39 -8.84 8.37
CA LEU A 154 -4.54 -8.04 7.15
C LEU A 154 -4.55 -8.87 5.87
N ASP A 155 -3.71 -9.91 5.77
CA ASP A 155 -3.50 -10.63 4.50
C ASP A 155 -4.71 -11.45 4.04
N ILE A 156 -5.50 -12.00 4.97
CA ILE A 156 -6.60 -12.94 4.66
C ILE A 156 -7.82 -12.18 4.09
N GLU A 157 -8.19 -11.05 4.69
CA GLU A 157 -9.30 -10.22 4.19
C GLU A 157 -8.97 -9.54 2.86
N LEU A 158 -7.71 -9.13 2.67
CA LEU A 158 -7.25 -8.56 1.40
C LEU A 158 -7.28 -9.57 0.26
N ASP A 159 -6.94 -10.84 0.52
CA ASP A 159 -7.08 -11.91 -0.46
C ASP A 159 -8.55 -12.21 -0.78
N LEU A 160 -9.46 -12.02 0.18
CA LEU A 160 -10.89 -12.15 -0.06
C LEU A 160 -11.44 -10.98 -0.91
N LEU A 161 -11.00 -9.75 -0.64
CA LEU A 161 -11.34 -8.56 -1.41
C LEU A 161 -10.79 -8.63 -2.85
N ASP A 162 -9.54 -9.05 -3.02
CA ASP A 162 -8.90 -9.19 -4.33
C ASP A 162 -9.60 -10.22 -5.21
N ARG A 163 -10.02 -11.36 -4.62
CA ARG A 163 -10.87 -12.36 -5.30
C ARG A 163 -12.20 -11.76 -5.72
N SER A 164 -12.88 -11.06 -4.81
CA SER A 164 -14.16 -10.40 -5.13
C SER A 164 -14.01 -9.32 -6.21
N LEU A 165 -12.93 -8.54 -6.20
CA LEU A 165 -12.66 -7.51 -7.20
C LEU A 165 -12.42 -8.11 -8.59
N LYS A 166 -11.69 -9.22 -8.66
CA LYS A 166 -11.39 -9.91 -9.93
C LYS A 166 -12.62 -10.60 -10.53
N GLU A 167 -13.53 -11.11 -9.71
CA GLU A 167 -14.73 -11.81 -10.16
C GLU A 167 -15.81 -10.87 -10.71
N ASP A 168 -16.10 -9.76 -10.02
CA ASP A 168 -17.16 -8.82 -10.41
C ASP A 168 -16.79 -7.90 -11.60
N LEU A 169 -15.52 -7.90 -12.02
CA LEU A 169 -14.96 -7.05 -13.09
C LEU A 169 -14.59 -7.82 -14.37
N ARG A 170 -14.89 -9.12 -14.45
CA ARG A 170 -14.77 -9.84 -15.72
C ARG A 170 -15.74 -9.25 -16.76
N PRO A 171 -15.28 -8.93 -17.97
CA PRO A 171 -16.11 -8.39 -19.05
C PRO A 171 -17.20 -9.38 -19.50
#